data_AF-A0A4R4QTV8-F1
#
_entry.id   AF-A0A4R4QTV8-F1
#
_cell.length_a   1.000
_cell.length_b   1.000
_cell.length_c   1.000
_cell.angle_alpha   90.00
_cell.angle_beta   90.00
_cell.angle_gamma   90.00
#
_symmetry.space_group_name_H-M   'P 1'
#
loop_
_entity.id
_entity.type
_entity.pdbx_description
1 polymer ?
#
loop_
_entity_poly.entity_id
_entity_poly.type
_entity_poly.pdbx_seq_one_letter_code
_entity_poly.pdbx_strand_id
1 'polypeptide(L)'
;MDDAIQVLRHEFNAEEGSFLLRLRGDLIWDRGAFSRLERAMRMVCKAYQKREQLERWLAEGFYEMATYVPGWTGHPSFPRPDAEYYEACIERIGDLADWFFRGWHAYEERHVWADL
;
A
#
# COMPACT_ATOMS: atom_id res chain seq x y z
N MET A 1 -9.44 13.91 -1.52
CA MET A 1 -8.59 13.63 -0.33
C MET A 1 -9.36 12.74 0.61
N ASP A 2 -10.55 13.18 1.02
CA ASP A 2 -11.45 12.41 1.89
C ASP A 2 -11.75 11.01 1.36
N ASP A 3 -12.01 10.87 0.06
CA ASP A 3 -12.21 9.56 -0.57
C ASP A 3 -11.00 8.62 -0.41
N ALA A 4 -9.77 9.13 -0.55
CA ALA A 4 -8.56 8.32 -0.39
C ALA A 4 -8.33 7.93 1.07
N ILE A 5 -8.62 8.83 2.02
CA ILE A 5 -8.53 8.54 3.45
C ILE A 5 -9.57 7.49 3.85
N GLN A 6 -10.78 7.54 3.28
CA GLN A 6 -11.82 6.53 3.51
C GLN A 6 -11.40 5.17 2.95
N VAL A 7 -10.84 5.13 1.73
CA VAL A 7 -10.28 3.89 1.17
C VAL A 7 -9.19 3.33 2.08
N LEU A 8 -8.22 4.15 2.52
CA LEU A 8 -7.18 3.65 3.43
C LEU A 8 -7.73 3.16 4.75
N ARG A 9 -8.74 3.82 5.31
CA ARG A 9 -9.39 3.34 6.53
C ARG A 9 -10.02 1.96 6.33
N HIS A 10 -10.77 1.79 5.25
CA HIS A 10 -11.38 0.52 4.87
C HIS A 10 -10.32 -0.58 4.67
N GLU A 11 -9.25 -0.28 3.94
CA GLU A 11 -8.16 -1.22 3.66
C GLU A 11 -7.39 -1.60 4.93
N PHE A 12 -6.99 -0.63 5.76
CA PHE A 12 -6.19 -0.86 6.97
C PHE A 12 -6.97 -1.56 8.08
N ASN A 13 -8.29 -1.37 8.13
CA ASN A 13 -9.16 -2.11 9.05
C ASN A 13 -9.49 -3.53 8.56
N ALA A 14 -8.97 -3.96 7.40
CA ALA A 14 -9.30 -5.23 6.76
C ALA A 14 -10.83 -5.44 6.63
N GLU A 15 -11.55 -4.39 6.21
CA GLU A 15 -13.00 -4.45 5.99
C GLU A 15 -13.36 -5.32 4.77
N GLU A 16 -14.64 -5.67 4.63
CA GLU A 16 -15.12 -6.57 3.56
C GLU A 16 -14.74 -6.06 2.17
N GLY A 17 -14.09 -6.90 1.35
CA GLY A 17 -13.60 -6.51 0.03
C GLY A 17 -12.29 -5.70 0.01
N SER A 18 -11.63 -5.51 1.16
CA SER A 18 -10.26 -4.97 1.23
C SER A 18 -9.24 -5.96 0.70
N PHE A 19 -8.10 -5.44 0.25
CA PHE A 19 -6.94 -6.23 -0.15
C PHE A 19 -6.45 -7.09 1.01
N LEU A 20 -6.28 -6.51 2.21
CA LEU A 20 -5.76 -7.23 3.37
C LEU A 20 -6.62 -8.40 3.80
N LEU A 21 -7.95 -8.22 3.82
CA LEU A 21 -8.86 -9.29 4.21
C LEU A 21 -8.75 -10.47 3.24
N ARG A 22 -8.78 -10.20 1.93
CA ARG A 22 -8.63 -11.23 0.90
C ARG A 22 -7.26 -11.90 0.93
N LEU A 23 -6.21 -11.12 1.14
CA LEU A 23 -4.83 -11.62 1.19
C LEU A 23 -4.62 -12.56 2.38
N ARG A 24 -5.09 -12.16 3.58
CA ARG A 24 -4.80 -12.89 4.82
C ARG A 24 -5.85 -13.94 5.16
N GLY A 25 -7.12 -13.68 4.83
CA GLY A 25 -8.25 -14.57 5.08
C GLY A 25 -8.36 -15.67 4.02
N ASP A 26 -8.27 -15.29 2.74
CA ASP A 26 -8.54 -16.20 1.62
C ASP A 26 -7.28 -16.65 0.87
N LEU A 27 -6.10 -16.09 1.21
CA LEU A 27 -4.85 -16.29 0.46
C LEU A 27 -4.97 -15.87 -1.01
N ILE A 28 -5.76 -14.83 -1.28
CA ILE A 28 -5.98 -14.31 -2.64
C ILE A 28 -5.27 -12.98 -2.79
N TRP A 29 -4.37 -12.90 -3.77
CA TRP A 29 -3.85 -11.62 -4.26
C TRP A 29 -4.86 -10.97 -5.22
N ASP A 30 -5.76 -10.14 -4.68
CA ASP A 30 -6.69 -9.36 -5.50
C ASP A 30 -5.99 -8.12 -6.09
N ARG A 31 -5.63 -8.21 -7.37
CA ARG A 31 -5.00 -7.11 -8.12
C ARG A 31 -5.84 -5.83 -8.08
N GLY A 32 -7.15 -5.94 -8.26
CA GLY A 32 -8.03 -4.77 -8.28
C GLY A 32 -8.13 -4.07 -6.92
N ALA A 33 -8.14 -4.84 -5.83
CA ALA A 33 -8.07 -4.28 -4.48
C ALA A 33 -6.70 -3.64 -4.20
N PHE A 34 -5.61 -4.30 -4.63
CA PHE A 34 -4.26 -3.75 -4.52
C PHE A 34 -4.13 -2.40 -5.25
N SER A 35 -4.61 -2.29 -6.50
CA SER A 35 -4.57 -1.04 -7.27
C SER A 35 -5.30 0.10 -6.55
N ARG A 36 -6.44 -0.19 -5.89
CA ARG A 36 -7.19 0.82 -5.15
C ARG A 36 -6.43 1.28 -3.90
N LEU A 37 -5.89 0.34 -3.14
CA LEU A 37 -5.05 0.61 -1.98
C LEU A 37 -3.83 1.46 -2.37
N GLU A 38 -3.06 1.04 -3.38
CA GLU A 38 -1.86 1.72 -3.87
C GLU A 38 -2.16 3.17 -4.25
N ARG A 39 -3.22 3.39 -5.05
CA ARG A 39 -3.62 4.73 -5.48
C ARG A 39 -4.01 5.61 -4.30
N ALA A 40 -4.74 5.06 -3.33
CA ALA A 40 -5.12 5.78 -2.12
C ALA A 40 -3.89 6.14 -1.27
N MET A 41 -2.95 5.20 -1.08
CA MET A 41 -1.68 5.45 -0.38
C MET A 41 -0.92 6.59 -1.06
N ARG A 42 -0.74 6.52 -2.38
CA ARG A 42 -0.05 7.56 -3.17
C ARG A 42 -0.71 8.93 -3.05
N MET A 43 -2.04 9.00 -3.12
CA MET A 43 -2.78 10.25 -2.94
C MET A 43 -2.58 10.85 -1.55
N VAL A 44 -2.55 9.99 -0.52
CA VAL A 44 -2.30 10.41 0.86
C VAL A 44 -0.86 10.87 1.04
N CYS A 45 0.15 10.16 0.53
CA CYS A 45 1.55 10.62 0.59
C CYS A 45 1.71 12.03 0.00
N LYS A 46 1.11 12.29 -1.16
CA LYS A 46 1.13 13.62 -1.79
C LYS A 46 0.47 14.71 -0.92
N ALA A 47 -0.64 14.38 -0.27
CA ALA A 47 -1.34 15.32 0.62
C ALA A 47 -0.59 15.57 1.93
N TYR A 48 0.18 14.58 2.39
CA TYR A 48 0.91 14.59 3.66
C TYR A 48 2.36 15.05 3.53
N GLN A 49 2.89 15.17 2.32
CA GLN A 49 4.29 15.46 2.02
C GLN A 49 4.88 16.63 2.83
N LYS A 50 4.09 17.67 3.12
CA LYS A 50 4.52 18.88 3.85
C LYS A 50 3.99 18.96 5.28
N ARG A 51 3.34 17.90 5.79
CA ARG A 51 2.81 17.87 7.15
C ARG A 51 3.89 17.39 8.11
N GLU A 52 4.01 18.08 9.23
CA GLU A 52 4.94 17.69 10.30
C GLU A 52 4.34 16.64 11.25
N GLN A 53 3.02 16.49 11.24
CA GLN A 53 2.29 15.54 12.09
C GLN A 53 1.57 14.53 11.23
N LEU A 54 1.77 13.25 11.57
CA LEU A 54 1.09 12.12 10.96
C LEU A 54 0.06 11.58 11.96
N GLU A 55 -1.18 11.36 11.52
CA GLU A 55 -2.15 10.67 12.36
C GLU A 55 -1.67 9.24 12.59
N ARG A 56 -1.69 8.82 13.86
CA ARG A 56 -1.15 7.53 14.29
C ARG A 56 -1.72 6.36 13.48
N TRP A 57 -3.02 6.33 13.25
CA TRP A 57 -3.67 5.23 12.53
C TRP A 57 -3.23 5.13 11.05
N LEU A 58 -2.87 6.26 10.42
CA LEU A 58 -2.29 6.24 9.07
C LEU A 58 -0.86 5.71 9.14
N ALA A 59 -0.05 6.23 10.07
CA ALA A 59 1.32 5.78 10.26
C ALA A 59 1.40 4.26 10.52
N GLU A 60 0.53 3.73 11.37
CA GLU A 60 0.42 2.30 11.65
C GLU A 60 0.04 1.53 10.37
N GLY A 61 -1.01 1.94 9.65
CA GLY A 61 -1.42 1.24 8.42
C GLY A 61 -0.36 1.22 7.32
N PHE A 62 0.36 2.33 7.09
CA PHE A 62 1.48 2.36 6.14
C PHE A 62 2.62 1.42 6.58
N TYR A 63 2.95 1.40 7.87
CA TYR A 63 3.96 0.49 8.42
C TYR A 63 3.54 -0.97 8.26
N GLU A 64 2.29 -1.30 8.58
CA GLU A 64 1.75 -2.65 8.46
C GLU A 64 1.76 -3.12 7.01
N MET A 65 1.42 -2.27 6.04
CA MET A 65 1.48 -2.68 4.63
C MET A 65 2.91 -3.04 4.25
N ALA A 66 3.89 -2.20 4.60
CA ALA A 66 5.29 -2.38 4.24
C ALA A 66 5.98 -3.54 4.98
N THR A 67 5.41 -4.01 6.09
CA THR A 67 6.03 -5.07 6.91
C THR A 67 5.28 -6.39 6.85
N TYR A 68 3.95 -6.36 6.93
CA TYR A 68 3.13 -7.57 7.03
C TYR A 68 2.87 -8.19 5.68
N VAL A 69 2.56 -7.40 4.65
CA VAL A 69 2.30 -7.95 3.31
C VAL A 69 3.50 -8.77 2.82
N PRO A 70 4.75 -8.25 2.80
CA PRO A 70 5.91 -9.05 2.40
C PRO A 70 6.13 -10.27 3.31
N GLY A 71 5.89 -10.12 4.62
CA GLY A 71 6.05 -11.20 5.59
C GLY A 71 5.08 -12.36 5.36
N TRP A 72 3.82 -12.07 5.01
CA TRP A 72 2.79 -13.08 4.77
C TRP A 72 2.95 -13.75 3.39
N THR A 73 3.35 -12.98 2.39
CA THR A 73 3.44 -13.48 1.00
C THR A 73 4.82 -14.00 0.64
N GLY A 74 5.82 -13.82 1.50
CA GLY A 74 7.21 -14.22 1.26
C GLY A 74 7.43 -15.75 1.21
N HIS A 75 6.55 -16.53 1.84
CA HIS A 75 6.70 -17.99 1.87
C HIS A 75 6.61 -18.60 0.45
N PRO A 76 7.47 -19.57 0.07
CA PRO A 76 7.46 -20.19 -1.27
C PRO A 76 6.12 -20.77 -1.71
N SER A 77 5.33 -21.29 -0.76
CA SER A 77 4.01 -21.89 -1.03
C SER A 77 2.86 -20.89 -1.06
N PHE A 78 3.09 -19.60 -0.84
CA PHE A 78 2.01 -18.61 -0.98
C PHE A 78 1.61 -18.51 -2.47
N PRO A 79 0.30 -18.51 -2.81
CA PRO A 79 -0.17 -18.42 -4.19
C PRO A 79 -0.01 -16.99 -4.74
N ARG A 80 1.23 -16.59 -5.00
CA ARG A 80 1.59 -15.27 -5.52
C ARG A 80 1.16 -15.13 -6.99
N PRO A 81 0.90 -13.88 -7.43
CA PRO A 81 0.83 -13.58 -8.86
C PRO A 81 2.22 -13.72 -9.51
N ASP A 82 2.32 -13.38 -10.80
CA ASP A 82 3.58 -13.39 -11.54
C ASP A 82 4.70 -12.64 -10.79
N ALA A 83 5.90 -13.20 -10.79
CA ALA A 83 7.00 -12.75 -9.93
C ALA A 83 7.35 -11.27 -10.13
N GLU A 84 7.49 -10.81 -11.38
CA GLU A 84 7.79 -9.40 -11.68
C GLU A 84 6.72 -8.46 -11.15
N TYR A 85 5.44 -8.84 -11.29
CA TYR A 85 4.34 -8.04 -10.79
C TYR A 85 4.31 -8.01 -9.26
N TYR A 86 4.50 -9.17 -8.63
CA TYR A 86 4.60 -9.27 -7.18
C TYR A 86 5.73 -8.39 -6.62
N GLU A 87 6.93 -8.49 -7.19
CA GLU A 87 8.10 -7.71 -6.77
C GLU A 87 7.84 -6.21 -6.91
N ALA A 88 7.27 -5.78 -8.04
CA ALA A 88 6.89 -4.39 -8.25
C ALA A 88 5.87 -3.89 -7.23
N CYS A 89 4.91 -4.74 -6.81
CA CYS A 89 3.94 -4.39 -5.78
C CYS A 89 4.59 -4.22 -4.40
N ILE A 90 5.50 -5.13 -4.03
CA ILE A 90 6.20 -5.07 -2.74
C ILE A 90 7.11 -3.85 -2.67
N GLU A 91 7.87 -3.56 -3.74
CA GLU A 91 8.68 -2.35 -3.86
C GLU A 91 7.81 -1.09 -3.74
N ARG A 92 6.68 -1.05 -4.47
CA ARG A 92 5.74 0.07 -4.44
C ARG A 92 5.21 0.37 -3.03
N ILE A 93 4.81 -0.66 -2.28
CA ILE A 93 4.36 -0.47 -0.89
C ILE A 93 5.48 0.15 -0.04
N GLY A 94 6.70 -0.38 -0.18
CA GLY A 94 7.87 0.13 0.54
C GLY A 94 8.14 1.60 0.26
N ASP A 95 8.16 1.99 -1.02
CA ASP A 95 8.40 3.37 -1.43
C ASP A 95 7.31 4.33 -0.96
N LEU A 96 6.04 3.89 -0.96
CA LEU A 96 4.93 4.70 -0.48
C LEU A 96 4.99 4.90 1.04
N ALA A 97 5.37 3.87 1.79
CA ALA A 97 5.60 3.98 3.23
C ALA A 97 6.78 4.92 3.54
N ASP A 98 7.92 4.76 2.86
CA ASP A 98 9.07 5.65 3.02
C ASP A 98 8.70 7.10 2.71
N TRP A 99 7.99 7.35 1.60
CA TRP A 99 7.48 8.68 1.27
C TRP A 99 6.56 9.23 2.35
N PHE A 100 5.60 8.44 2.85
CA PHE A 100 4.68 8.91 3.89
C PHE A 100 5.42 9.37 5.15
N PHE A 101 6.47 8.65 5.58
CA PHE A 101 7.23 8.99 6.78
C PHE A 101 8.25 10.10 6.57
N ARG A 102 8.88 10.19 5.40
CA ARG A 102 9.95 11.17 5.12
C ARG A 102 9.47 12.48 4.53
N GLY A 103 8.28 12.49 3.94
CA GLY A 103 7.74 13.68 3.26
C GLY A 103 8.39 13.98 1.91
N TRP A 104 9.04 13.01 1.27
CA TRP A 104 9.52 13.11 -0.11
C TRP A 104 9.60 11.71 -0.73
N HIS A 105 9.41 11.61 -2.05
CA HIS A 105 9.54 10.35 -2.77
C HIS A 105 10.91 10.25 -3.45
N ALA A 106 11.44 9.03 -3.60
CA ALA A 106 12.73 8.80 -4.26
C ALA A 106 12.71 9.00 -5.79
N TYR A 107 11.53 9.13 -6.39
CA TYR A 107 11.37 9.28 -7.83
C TYR A 107 11.71 10.69 -8.33
N GLU A 108 12.19 10.79 -9.58
CA GLU A 108 12.40 12.08 -10.24
C GLU A 108 11.06 12.79 -10.55
N GLU A 109 11.07 14.12 -10.61
CA GLU A 109 9.89 14.87 -11.06
C GLU A 109 9.47 14.42 -12.47
N ARG A 110 8.17 14.23 -12.67
CA ARG A 110 7.52 13.61 -13.87
C ARG A 110 7.55 12.07 -13.91
N HIS A 111 7.88 11.40 -12.81
CA HIS A 111 7.72 9.95 -12.74
C HIS A 111 6.28 9.52 -13.04
N VAL A 112 6.15 8.55 -13.95
CA VAL A 112 4.88 7.92 -14.32
C VAL A 112 4.79 6.59 -13.59
N TRP A 113 3.88 6.53 -12.62
CA TRP A 113 3.60 5.31 -11.89
C TRP A 113 2.90 4.32 -12.80
N ALA A 114 3.50 3.15 -13.00
CA ALA A 114 2.83 2.04 -13.69
C ALA A 114 1.59 1.62 -12.91
N ASP A 115 0.53 1.29 -13.64
CA ASP A 115 -0.65 0.64 -13.08
C ASP A 115 -0.27 -0.78 -12.65
N LEU A 116 -0.42 -1.04 -11.36
CA LEU A 116 -0.24 -2.34 -10.72
C LEU A 116 -1.60 -2.82 -10.20
#